data_AF-A0A945JN91-F1
#
_entry.id   AF-A0A945JN91-F1
#
_cell.length_a   1.000
_cell.length_b   1.000
_cell.length_c   1.000
_cell.angle_alpha   90.00
_cell.angle_beta   90.00
_cell.angle_gamma   90.00
#
_symmetry.space_group_name_H-M   'P 1'
#
loop_
_entity.id
_entity.type
_entity.pdbx_description
1 polymer ?
#
loop_
_entity_poly.entity_id
_entity_poly.type
_entity_poly.pdbx_seq_one_letter_code
_entity_poly.pdbx_strand_id
1 'polypeptide(L)'
;MDWSIYWFMFPISICVATTAMLSGIGGAALFIPIFVIIFPILGPEYPLTTAAAIGTALMTEVFGFSSGFVGYYRKRLIDFRS
;
A
#
# COMPACT_ATOMS: atom_id res chain seq x y z
N MET A 1 -20.01 -12.17 6.32
CA MET A 1 -19.05 -11.17 5.79
C MET A 1 -18.30 -11.90 4.69
N ASP A 2 -18.72 -11.71 3.45
CA ASP A 2 -18.16 -12.43 2.31
C ASP A 2 -16.84 -11.78 1.90
N TRP A 3 -15.76 -12.20 2.55
CA TRP A 3 -14.38 -11.78 2.29
C TRP A 3 -13.94 -12.07 0.83
N SER A 4 -14.66 -12.97 0.14
CA SER A 4 -14.54 -13.25 -1.29
C SER A 4 -14.66 -11.99 -2.15
N ILE A 5 -15.45 -11.01 -1.71
CA ILE A 5 -15.69 -9.77 -2.46
C ILE A 5 -14.40 -8.91 -2.51
N TYR A 6 -13.51 -8.98 -1.51
CA TYR A 6 -12.28 -8.16 -1.47
C TYR A 6 -11.09 -8.76 -2.22
N TRP A 7 -11.22 -9.92 -2.88
CA TRP A 7 -10.08 -10.58 -3.54
C TRP A 7 -9.46 -9.77 -4.68
N PHE A 8 -10.26 -8.95 -5.37
CA PHE A 8 -9.75 -8.07 -6.43
C PHE A 8 -8.75 -7.04 -5.89
N MET A 9 -8.76 -6.75 -4.59
CA MET A 9 -7.81 -5.82 -3.96
C MET A 9 -6.38 -6.34 -4.00
N PHE A 10 -6.18 -7.66 -4.02
CA PHE A 10 -4.84 -8.25 -3.97
C PHE A 10 -4.00 -7.93 -5.22
N PRO A 11 -4.45 -8.18 -6.47
CA PRO A 11 -3.67 -7.78 -7.64
C PRO A 11 -3.56 -6.26 -7.79
N ILE A 12 -4.61 -5.50 -7.43
CA ILE A 12 -4.58 -4.03 -7.49
C ILE A 12 -3.54 -3.47 -6.51
N SER A 13 -3.50 -3.99 -5.29
CA SER A 13 -2.54 -3.54 -4.28
C SER A 13 -1.10 -3.84 -4.69
N ILE A 14 -0.84 -4.96 -5.37
CA ILE A 14 0.48 -5.26 -5.94
C ILE A 14 0.87 -4.20 -6.98
N CYS A 15 -0.02 -3.85 -7.91
CA CYS A 15 0.24 -2.82 -8.93
C CYS A 15 0.51 -1.44 -8.30
N VAL A 16 -0.32 -1.04 -7.34
CA VAL A 16 -0.19 0.24 -6.63
C VAL A 16 1.10 0.28 -5.81
N ALA A 17 1.38 -0.76 -5.03
CA ALA A 17 2.60 -0.86 -4.22
C ALA A 17 3.86 -0.83 -5.09
N THR A 18 3.85 -1.54 -6.23
CA THR A 18 4.95 -1.52 -7.19
C THR A 18 5.17 -0.13 -7.77
N THR A 19 4.08 0.55 -8.16
CA THR A 19 4.14 1.92 -8.68
C THR A 19 4.66 2.90 -7.64
N ALA A 20 4.20 2.77 -6.38
CA ALA A 20 4.66 3.57 -5.26
C ALA A 20 6.17 3.41 -5.05
N MET A 21 6.66 2.16 -4.98
CA MET A 21 8.08 1.87 -4.85
C MET A 21 8.94 2.40 -5.99
N LEU A 22 8.48 2.24 -7.24
CA LEU A 22 9.20 2.74 -8.42
C LEU A 22 9.29 4.27 -8.42
N SER A 23 8.25 4.95 -7.93
CA SER A 23 8.22 6.41 -7.83
C SER A 23 9.01 6.96 -6.63
N GLY A 24 9.47 6.11 -5.70
CA GLY A 24 10.11 6.54 -4.46
C GLY A 24 9.16 7.22 -3.46
N ILE A 25 7.85 7.12 -3.68
CA ILE A 25 6.81 7.67 -2.81
C ILE A 25 6.40 6.61 -1.79
N GLY A 26 6.16 7.03 -0.54
CA GLY A 26 5.65 6.13 0.50
C GLY A 26 4.33 5.50 0.10
N GLY A 27 4.26 4.16 0.19
CA GLY A 27 3.12 3.38 -0.29
C GLY A 27 1.79 3.87 0.28
N ALA A 28 1.74 4.26 1.55
CA ALA A 28 0.51 4.73 2.19
C ALA A 28 -0.03 6.02 1.56
N ALA A 29 0.84 6.89 1.04
CA ALA A 29 0.40 8.13 0.39
C ALA A 29 -0.44 7.86 -0.86
N LEU A 30 -0.21 6.74 -1.56
CA LEU A 30 -1.05 6.31 -2.68
C LEU A 30 -2.23 5.44 -2.21
N PHE A 31 -2.05 4.59 -1.20
CA PHE A 31 -3.12 3.71 -0.71
C PHE A 31 -4.27 4.46 -0.02
N ILE A 32 -4.00 5.52 0.74
CA ILE A 32 -5.03 6.29 1.46
C ILE A 32 -6.08 6.90 0.52
N PRO A 33 -5.73 7.70 -0.51
CA PRO A 33 -6.73 8.25 -1.42
C PRO A 33 -7.45 7.15 -2.22
N ILE A 34 -6.78 6.04 -2.54
CA ILE A 34 -7.43 4.90 -3.21
C ILE A 34 -8.50 4.29 -2.30
N PHE A 35 -8.19 4.01 -1.03
CA PHE A 35 -9.14 3.41 -0.09
C PHE A 35 -10.24 4.38 0.39
N VAL A 36 -9.97 5.68 0.44
CA VAL A 36 -10.93 6.68 0.95
C VAL A 36 -11.78 7.28 -0.17
N ILE A 37 -11.29 7.38 -1.40
CA ILE A 37 -11.99 8.05 -2.51
C ILE A 37 -12.47 7.05 -3.56
N ILE A 38 -11.62 6.11 -3.99
CA ILE A 38 -11.97 5.19 -5.08
C ILE A 38 -12.92 4.07 -4.61
N PHE A 39 -12.73 3.58 -3.39
CA PHE A 39 -13.60 2.54 -2.81
C PHE A 39 -15.06 2.96 -2.68
N PRO A 40 -15.39 4.17 -2.18
CA PRO A 40 -16.77 4.65 -2.18
C PRO A 40 -17.40 4.77 -3.58
N ILE A 41 -16.60 5.03 -4.62
CA ILE A 41 -17.06 5.13 -6.01
C ILE A 41 -17.37 3.74 -6.60
N LEU A 42 -16.63 2.70 -6.18
CA LEU A 42 -16.83 1.31 -6.61
C LEU A 42 -18.17 0.71 -6.13
N GLY A 43 -18.76 1.27 -5.06
CA GLY A 43 -20.12 0.98 -4.65
C GLY A 43 -20.32 1.05 -3.13
N PRO A 44 -21.55 1.31 -2.67
CA PRO A 44 -21.88 1.36 -1.24
C PRO A 44 -21.72 0.01 -0.52
N GLU A 45 -21.52 -1.09 -1.26
CA GLU A 45 -21.29 -2.44 -0.72
C GLU A 45 -19.89 -2.66 -0.13
N TYR A 46 -18.98 -1.68 -0.28
CA TYR A 46 -17.62 -1.71 0.26
C TYR A 46 -17.45 -0.72 1.42
N PRO A 47 -18.07 -0.94 2.60
CA PRO A 47 -17.89 -0.08 3.75
C PRO A 47 -16.50 -0.29 4.35
N LEU A 48 -15.52 0.47 3.86
CA LEU A 48 -14.25 0.62 4.55
C LEU A 48 -14.36 1.79 5.53
N THR A 49 -14.24 1.52 6.83
CA THR A 49 -14.09 2.61 7.80
C THR A 49 -12.77 3.32 7.53
N THR A 50 -12.74 4.64 7.71
CA THR A 50 -11.50 5.43 7.52
C THR A 50 -10.34 4.89 8.35
N ALA A 51 -10.63 4.40 9.56
CA ALA A 51 -9.64 3.76 10.42
C ALA A 51 -9.08 2.45 9.81
N ALA A 52 -9.93 1.61 9.20
CA ALA A 52 -9.47 0.40 8.52
C ALA A 52 -8.66 0.73 7.25
N ALA A 53 -9.07 1.76 6.50
CA ALA A 53 -8.33 2.24 5.31
C ALA A 53 -6.92 2.70 5.68
N ILE A 54 -6.81 3.54 6.70
CA ILE A 54 -5.52 4.03 7.19
C ILE A 54 -4.69 2.88 7.75
N GLY A 55 -5.28 2.02 8.60
CA GLY A 55 -4.57 0.90 9.20
C GLY A 55 -4.01 -0.08 8.16
N THR A 56 -4.79 -0.43 7.14
CA THR A 56 -4.34 -1.31 6.05
C THR A 56 -3.30 -0.65 5.15
N ALA A 57 -3.43 0.65 4.85
CA ALA A 57 -2.44 1.41 4.09
C ALA A 57 -1.09 1.48 4.82
N LEU A 58 -1.10 1.80 6.11
CA LEU A 58 0.11 1.87 6.94
C LEU A 58 0.78 0.51 7.10
N MET A 59 0.01 -0.56 7.34
CA MET A 59 0.57 -1.92 7.41
C MET A 59 1.25 -2.31 6.09
N THR A 60 0.60 -2.02 4.96
CA THR A 60 1.16 -2.30 3.63
C THR A 60 2.43 -1.48 3.38
N GLU A 61 2.46 -0.22 3.83
CA GLU A 61 3.63 0.65 3.73
C GLU A 61 4.83 0.12 4.54
N VAL A 62 4.62 -0.38 5.76
CA VAL A 62 5.71 -0.95 6.57
C VAL A 62 6.38 -2.10 5.82
N PHE A 63 5.60 -3.04 5.27
CA PHE A 63 6.16 -4.13 4.47
C PHE A 63 6.81 -3.64 3.18
N GLY A 64 6.18 -2.65 2.52
CA GLY A 64 6.71 -2.02 1.33
C GLY A 64 8.08 -1.40 1.58
N PHE A 65 8.17 -0.42 2.48
CA PHE A 65 9.44 0.22 2.81
C PHE A 65 10.48 -0.75 3.34
N SER A 66 10.10 -1.72 4.17
CA SER A 66 11.03 -2.75 4.64
C SER A 66 11.65 -3.51 3.47
N SER A 67 10.86 -3.91 2.48
CA SER A 67 11.37 -4.61 1.29
C SER A 67 12.28 -3.71 0.43
N GLY A 68 11.93 -2.43 0.28
CA GLY A 68 12.75 -1.44 -0.41
C GLY A 68 14.10 -1.25 0.28
N PHE A 69 14.07 -1.03 1.61
CA PHE A 69 15.26 -0.92 2.46
C PHE A 69 16.15 -2.15 2.35
N VAL A 70 15.58 -3.36 2.47
CA VAL A 70 16.33 -4.61 2.30
C VAL A 70 16.94 -4.69 0.90
N GLY A 71 16.24 -4.24 -0.14
CA GLY A 71 16.76 -4.17 -1.50
C GLY A 71 17.97 -3.25 -1.65
N TYR A 72 17.89 -2.03 -1.13
CA TYR A 72 19.02 -1.08 -1.10
C TYR A 72 20.19 -1.60 -0.26
N TYR A 73 19.89 -2.21 0.88
CA TYR A 73 20.87 -2.81 1.78
C TYR A 73 21.65 -3.94 1.10
N ARG A 74 20.94 -4.89 0.44
CA ARG A 74 21.57 -6.00 -0.28
C ARG A 74 22.44 -5.53 -1.46
N LYS A 75 22.08 -4.41 -2.09
CA LYS A 75 22.88 -3.79 -3.17
C LYS A 75 24.05 -2.95 -2.65
N ARG A 76 24.24 -2.83 -1.32
CA ARG A 76 25.25 -1.96 -0.69
C ARG A 76 25.17 -0.51 -1.16
N LEU A 77 23.96 -0.03 -1.45
CA LEU A 77 23.70 1.34 -1.89
C LEU A 77 23.45 2.29 -0.72
N ILE A 78 23.38 1.77 0.51
CA ILE A 78 23.20 2.56 1.72
C ILE A 78 24.57 2.96 2.22
N ASP A 79 24.87 4.25 2.21
CA ASP A 79 26.05 4.78 2.91
C ASP A 79 25.73 4.94 4.40
N PHE A 80 26.53 4.27 5.23
CA PHE A 80 26.41 4.32 6.68
C PHE A 80 27.44 5.25 7.32
N ARG A 81 28.29 5.89 6.52
CA ARG A 81 29.24 6.89 7.02
C ARG A 81 28.48 8.21 7.19
N SER A 82 28.35 8.64 8.45
CA SER A 82 27.86 9.99 8.81
C SER A 82 29.00 11.00 8.79
#